data_AF-A0A936XSS5-F1
#
_entry.id   AF-A0A936XSS5-F1
#
_cell.length_a   1.000
_cell.length_b   1.000
_cell.length_c   1.000
_cell.angle_alpha   90.00
_cell.angle_beta   90.00
_cell.angle_gamma   90.00
#
_symmetry.space_group_name_H-M   'P 1'
#
loop_
_entity.id
_entity.type
_entity.pdbx_description
1 polymer ?
#
loop_
_entity_poly.entity_id
_entity_poly.type
_entity_poly.pdbx_seq_one_letter_code
_entity_poly.pdbx_strand_id
1 'polypeptide(L)'
;MEYKKDAGPRLAYDKDLDMIIVEHLVSESNEPKKKWTLVGDGDYEGFKWKNGKWIHVEKVFNYVTPEGQEPLPNPIRNQSGDLMEDKLNPGEPASPEKKPAKKKGKGEEELLLY
;
A
#
# COMPACT_ATOMS: atom_id res chain seq x y z
N MET A 1 -15.78 3.41 -18.92
CA MET A 1 -14.89 4.40 -18.30
C MET A 1 -14.46 5.36 -19.38
N GLU A 2 -14.40 6.65 -19.08
CA GLU A 2 -14.01 7.69 -20.05
C GLU A 2 -12.78 8.43 -19.50
N TYR A 3 -11.78 8.64 -20.36
CA TYR A 3 -10.49 9.24 -20.00
C TYR A 3 -9.81 9.88 -21.22
N LYS A 4 -8.71 10.59 -21.00
CA LYS A 4 -7.87 11.18 -22.06
C LYS A 4 -7.38 10.11 -23.03
N LYS A 5 -7.44 10.37 -24.34
CA LYS A 5 -7.08 9.38 -25.39
C LYS A 5 -5.74 8.68 -25.14
N ASP A 6 -4.73 9.45 -24.74
CA ASP A 6 -3.36 8.96 -24.56
C ASP A 6 -3.08 8.54 -23.10
N ALA A 7 -4.08 8.59 -22.22
CA ALA A 7 -3.99 7.99 -20.90
C ALA A 7 -4.33 6.49 -20.97
N GLY A 8 -3.65 5.69 -20.14
CA GLY A 8 -3.85 4.24 -20.08
C GLY A 8 -4.28 3.77 -18.70
N PRO A 9 -5.38 4.28 -18.11
CA PRO A 9 -5.78 3.90 -16.77
C PRO A 9 -6.28 2.45 -16.71
N ARG A 10 -6.12 1.81 -15.55
CA ARG A 10 -6.44 0.39 -15.37
C ARG A 10 -7.87 0.16 -14.87
N LEU A 11 -8.54 -0.83 -15.47
CA LEU A 11 -9.76 -1.46 -14.97
C LEU A 11 -9.63 -2.97 -15.16
N ALA A 12 -9.55 -3.73 -14.06
CA ALA A 12 -9.39 -5.17 -14.11
C ALA A 12 -9.98 -5.86 -12.88
N TYR A 13 -10.43 -7.10 -13.02
CA TYR A 13 -10.74 -7.94 -11.86
C TYR A 13 -9.46 -8.58 -11.32
N ASP A 14 -9.22 -8.42 -10.03
CA ASP A 14 -8.12 -9.04 -9.31
C ASP A 14 -8.64 -10.28 -8.55
N LYS A 15 -8.04 -11.43 -8.84
CA LYS A 15 -8.47 -12.72 -8.28
C LYS A 15 -8.05 -12.90 -6.82
N ASP A 16 -6.93 -12.31 -6.42
CA ASP A 16 -6.39 -12.46 -5.07
C ASP A 16 -7.14 -11.54 -4.10
N LEU A 17 -7.53 -10.36 -4.56
CA LEU A 17 -8.32 -9.39 -3.80
C LEU A 17 -9.85 -9.65 -3.91
N ASP A 18 -10.28 -10.45 -4.88
CA ASP A 18 -11.68 -10.74 -5.20
C ASP A 18 -12.50 -9.45 -5.34
N MET A 19 -12.06 -8.58 -6.25
CA MET A 19 -12.70 -7.30 -6.55
C MET A 19 -12.31 -6.77 -7.92
N ILE A 20 -13.14 -5.87 -8.46
CA ILE A 20 -12.75 -5.06 -9.62
C ILE A 20 -11.91 -3.90 -9.10
N ILE A 21 -10.69 -3.77 -9.58
CA ILE A 21 -9.79 -2.64 -9.32
C ILE A 21 -9.94 -1.62 -10.44
N VAL A 22 -10.12 -0.36 -10.04
CA VAL A 22 -10.26 0.80 -10.92
C VAL A 22 -9.27 1.86 -10.48
N GLU A 23 -8.47 2.36 -11.40
CA GLU A 23 -7.60 3.51 -11.12
C GLU A 23 -8.43 4.77 -10.89
N HIS A 24 -8.04 5.57 -9.89
CA HIS A 24 -8.67 6.84 -9.60
C HIS A 24 -8.29 7.87 -10.68
N LEU A 25 -9.30 8.57 -11.21
CA LEU A 25 -9.13 9.47 -12.34
C LEU A 25 -9.21 10.93 -11.91
N VAL A 26 -8.15 11.69 -12.18
CA VAL A 26 -8.05 13.12 -11.92
C VAL A 26 -7.85 13.90 -13.21
N SER A 27 -8.26 15.17 -13.23
CA SER A 27 -8.07 16.02 -14.41
C SER A 27 -6.72 16.72 -14.36
N GLU A 28 -5.86 16.53 -15.37
CA GLU A 28 -4.58 17.26 -15.49
C GLU A 28 -4.78 18.78 -15.62
N SER A 29 -5.86 19.21 -16.29
CA SER A 29 -6.20 20.62 -16.48
C SER A 29 -7.12 21.20 -15.39
N ASN A 30 -7.40 20.46 -14.31
CA ASN A 30 -8.38 20.85 -13.28
C ASN A 30 -9.82 21.08 -13.79
N GLU A 31 -10.22 20.37 -14.86
CA GLU A 31 -11.55 20.43 -15.48
C GLU A 31 -12.22 19.03 -15.46
N PRO A 32 -12.56 18.45 -14.29
CA PRO A 32 -12.99 17.05 -14.16
C PRO A 32 -14.31 16.70 -14.88
N LYS A 33 -15.07 17.73 -15.32
CA LYS A 33 -16.26 17.55 -16.18
C LYS A 33 -15.88 17.18 -17.62
N LYS A 34 -14.67 17.51 -18.07
CA LYS A 34 -14.17 17.19 -19.41
C LYS A 34 -13.47 15.84 -19.37
N LYS A 35 -14.17 14.77 -19.75
CA LYS A 35 -13.68 13.39 -19.58
C LYS A 35 -12.36 13.09 -20.32
N TRP A 36 -12.08 13.81 -21.40
CA TRP A 36 -10.83 13.73 -22.14
C TRP A 36 -9.61 14.37 -21.43
N THR A 37 -9.79 15.00 -20.27
CA THR A 37 -8.69 15.53 -19.44
C THR A 37 -8.30 14.59 -18.30
N LEU A 38 -9.05 13.50 -18.12
CA LEU A 38 -8.86 12.56 -17.02
C LEU A 38 -7.69 11.62 -17.27
N VAL A 39 -6.82 11.49 -16.28
CA VAL A 39 -5.68 10.58 -16.22
C VAL A 39 -5.66 9.87 -14.86
N GLY A 40 -5.00 8.72 -14.80
CA GLY A 40 -4.78 8.02 -13.54
C GLY A 40 -3.77 8.74 -12.66
N ASP A 41 -4.02 8.80 -11.36
CA ASP A 41 -3.08 9.38 -10.37
C ASP A 41 -2.24 8.34 -9.63
N GLY A 42 -2.46 7.05 -9.90
CA GLY A 42 -1.79 5.93 -9.26
C GLY A 42 -2.45 5.41 -7.99
N ASP A 43 -3.48 6.08 -7.46
CA ASP A 43 -4.35 5.53 -6.43
C ASP A 43 -5.43 4.64 -7.06
N TYR A 44 -5.98 3.72 -6.26
CA TYR A 44 -6.94 2.71 -6.74
C TYR A 44 -8.17 2.60 -5.84
N GLU A 45 -9.31 2.59 -6.52
CA GLU A 45 -10.61 2.25 -5.97
C GLU A 45 -10.98 0.80 -6.33
N GLY A 46 -11.95 0.25 -5.60
CA GLY A 46 -12.41 -1.12 -5.78
C GLY A 46 -13.92 -1.28 -5.77
N PHE A 47 -14.42 -2.29 -6.46
CA PHE A 47 -15.79 -2.78 -6.31
C PHE A 47 -15.78 -4.25 -5.94
N LYS A 48 -16.26 -4.56 -4.73
CA LYS A 48 -16.34 -5.92 -4.21
C LYS A 48 -17.78 -6.42 -4.21
N TRP A 49 -18.01 -7.64 -4.70
CA TRP A 49 -19.32 -8.27 -4.64
C TRP A 49 -19.53 -8.87 -3.24
N LYS A 50 -20.55 -8.42 -2.52
CA LYS A 50 -20.89 -8.93 -1.19
C LYS A 50 -22.39 -8.90 -0.97
N ASN A 51 -22.97 -10.04 -0.56
CA ASN A 51 -24.39 -10.16 -0.21
C ASN A 51 -25.32 -9.67 -1.32
N GLY A 52 -25.04 -10.02 -2.58
CA GLY A 52 -25.89 -9.69 -3.74
C GLY A 52 -25.79 -8.25 -4.23
N LYS A 53 -24.80 -7.48 -3.77
CA LYS A 53 -24.56 -6.10 -4.22
C LYS A 53 -23.07 -5.78 -4.37
N TRP A 54 -22.79 -4.79 -5.21
CA TRP A 54 -21.46 -4.18 -5.29
C TRP A 54 -21.26 -3.20 -4.13
N ILE A 55 -20.13 -3.35 -3.44
CA ILE A 55 -19.65 -2.44 -2.40
C ILE A 55 -18.47 -1.67 -2.98
N HIS A 56 -18.55 -0.35 -3.00
CA HIS A 56 -17.43 0.51 -3.39
C HIS A 56 -16.41 0.60 -2.25
N VAL A 57 -15.14 0.50 -2.60
CA VAL A 57 -13.97 0.58 -1.72
C VAL A 57 -13.15 1.76 -2.21
N GLU A 58 -13.18 2.86 -1.45
CA GLU A 58 -12.55 4.12 -1.85
C GLU A 58 -11.02 4.03 -1.96
N LYS A 59 -10.37 3.25 -1.08
CA LYS A 59 -8.92 3.07 -1.12
C LYS A 59 -8.55 1.61 -0.95
N VAL A 60 -8.16 0.97 -2.04
CA VAL A 60 -7.79 -0.47 -2.07
C VAL A 60 -6.47 -0.69 -1.31
N PHE A 61 -5.49 0.19 -1.51
CA PHE A 61 -4.19 0.13 -0.85
C PHE A 61 -4.08 1.25 0.19
N ASN A 62 -4.20 0.90 1.47
CA ASN A 62 -4.23 1.85 2.59
C ASN A 62 -3.07 1.66 3.57
N TYR A 63 -2.14 0.74 3.28
CA TYR A 63 -0.96 0.55 4.11
C TYR A 63 -0.05 1.77 4.02
N VAL A 64 0.31 2.32 5.16
CA VAL A 64 1.30 3.38 5.31
C VAL A 64 2.44 2.81 6.14
N THR A 65 3.66 2.90 5.60
CA THR A 65 4.85 2.51 6.35
C THR A 65 4.99 3.43 7.56
N PRO A 66 5.05 2.88 8.79
CA PRO A 66 5.28 3.70 9.97
C PRO A 66 6.63 4.42 9.89
N GLU A 67 6.68 5.64 10.43
CA GLU A 67 7.91 6.43 10.47
C GLU A 67 9.05 5.64 11.15
N GLY A 68 10.21 5.57 10.47
CA GLY A 68 11.38 4.84 10.95
C GLY A 68 11.31 3.32 10.74
N GLN A 69 10.28 2.80 10.06
CA GLN A 69 10.17 1.41 9.58
C GLN A 69 10.29 1.34 8.05
N GLU A 70 10.86 2.36 7.42
CA GLU A 70 11.13 2.32 6.00
C GLU A 70 12.09 1.17 5.67
N PRO A 71 11.85 0.42 4.58
CA PRO A 71 12.74 -0.65 4.18
C PRO A 71 14.13 -0.08 3.91
N LEU A 72 15.09 -0.47 4.74
CA LEU A 72 16.48 -0.12 4.53
C LEU A 72 17.09 -1.03 3.46
N PRO A 73 18.01 -0.51 2.63
CA PRO A 73 18.73 -1.36 1.71
C PRO A 73 19.47 -2.44 2.50
N ASN A 74 19.43 -3.67 1.98
CA ASN A 74 20.26 -4.77 2.47
C ASN A 74 21.28 -5.16 1.39
N PRO A 75 22.40 -4.42 1.24
CA PRO A 75 23.37 -4.69 0.19
C PRO A 75 24.00 -6.06 0.38
N ILE A 76 24.15 -6.81 -0.73
CA ILE A 76 24.89 -8.06 -0.81
C ILE A 76 26.40 -7.86 -1.03
N ARG A 77 26.84 -6.61 -1.17
CA ARG A 77 28.25 -6.22 -1.32
C ARG A 77 28.69 -5.27 -0.22
N ASN A 78 29.94 -5.41 0.22
CA ASN A 78 30.57 -4.49 1.16
C ASN A 78 30.90 -3.13 0.49
N GLN A 79 31.43 -2.18 1.26
CA GLN A 79 31.81 -0.85 0.74
C GLN A 79 32.95 -0.89 -0.29
N SER A 80 33.79 -1.92 -0.26
CA SER A 80 34.87 -2.16 -1.22
C SER A 80 34.38 -2.80 -2.52
N GLY A 81 33.12 -3.23 -2.58
CA GLY A 81 32.51 -3.88 -3.75
C GLY A 81 32.58 -5.41 -3.74
N ASP A 82 33.18 -6.03 -2.72
CA ASP A 82 33.25 -7.48 -2.60
C ASP A 82 31.90 -8.05 -2.15
N LEU A 83 31.58 -9.26 -2.62
CA LEU A 83 30.38 -9.98 -2.18
C LEU A 83 30.51 -10.36 -0.69
N MET A 84 29.38 -10.33 0.01
CA MET A 84 29.26 -10.77 1.40
C MET A 84 28.54 -12.13 1.38
N GLU A 85 29.30 -13.23 1.43
CA GLU A 85 28.78 -14.60 1.29
C GLU A 85 27.72 -14.98 2.33
N ASP A 86 27.80 -14.42 3.54
CA ASP A 86 26.82 -14.58 4.62
C ASP A 86 25.43 -14.07 4.23
N LYS A 87 25.35 -13.08 3.31
CA LYS A 87 24.10 -12.50 2.82
C LYS A 87 23.49 -13.20 1.62
N LEU A 88 24.13 -14.25 1.09
CA LEU A 88 23.66 -14.98 -0.09
C LEU A 88 22.75 -16.16 0.23
N ASN A 89 22.60 -16.54 1.51
CA ASN A 89 21.75 -17.66 1.91
C ASN A 89 20.25 -17.26 1.87
N PRO A 90 19.42 -17.86 0.99
CA PRO A 90 18.04 -17.44 0.75
C PRO A 90 17.03 -17.93 1.82
N GLY A 91 17.50 -18.31 3.01
CA GLY A 91 16.73 -19.08 4.00
C GLY A 91 15.85 -18.27 4.95
N GLU A 92 16.13 -16.98 5.15
CA GLU A 92 15.33 -16.15 6.07
C GLU A 92 15.12 -14.75 5.47
N PRO A 93 13.87 -14.29 5.29
CA PRO A 93 13.65 -12.85 5.19
C PRO A 93 14.19 -12.22 6.47
N ALA A 94 14.99 -11.16 6.34
CA ALA A 94 15.47 -10.38 7.46
C ALA A 94 14.25 -9.90 8.27
N SER A 95 13.95 -10.59 9.37
CA SER A 95 12.92 -10.19 10.31
C SER A 95 13.33 -8.83 10.88
N PRO A 96 12.43 -7.84 10.96
CA PRO A 96 12.77 -6.57 11.58
C PRO A 96 13.27 -6.85 13.00
N GLU A 97 14.51 -6.46 13.29
CA GLU A 97 15.07 -6.53 14.63
C GLU A 97 14.11 -5.83 15.59
N LYS A 98 13.53 -6.62 16.51
CA LYS A 98 12.72 -6.09 17.60
C LYS A 98 13.60 -5.17 18.42
N LYS A 99 13.45 -3.85 18.25
CA LYS A 99 13.94 -2.88 19.24
C LYS A 99 13.33 -3.26 20.60
N PRO A 100 14.11 -3.36 21.69
CA PRO A 100 13.60 -3.78 22.98
C PRO A 100 12.54 -2.79 23.46
N ALA A 101 11.34 -3.30 23.73
CA ALA A 101 10.26 -2.53 24.33
C ALA A 101 10.74 -1.94 25.67
N LYS A 102 10.79 -0.61 25.76
CA LYS A 102 10.93 0.08 27.04
C LYS A 102 9.78 -0.37 27.95
N LYS A 103 10.11 -1.01 29.07
CA LYS A 103 9.18 -1.34 30.15
C LYS A 103 8.46 -0.06 30.58
N LYS A 104 7.15 0.03 30.31
CA LYS A 104 6.27 1.04 30.91
C LYS A 104 5.78 0.48 32.25
N GLY A 105 6.05 1.22 33.32
CA GLY A 105 5.77 0.84 34.71
C GLY A 105 4.28 0.69 35.00
N LYS A 106 4.02 -0.09 36.06
CA LYS A 106 2.71 -0.34 36.70
C LYS A 106 2.07 0.94 37.27
N GLY A 107 0.74 0.92 37.31
CA GLY A 107 -0.16 1.90 37.94
C GLY A 107 -1.12 2.44 36.89
N GLU A 108 -2.45 2.31 36.94
CA GLU A 108 -3.37 2.08 38.06
C GLU A 108 -4.61 1.35 37.50
N GLU A 109 -5.08 0.30 38.18
CA GLU A 109 -6.47 -0.16 38.11
C GLU A 109 -7.29 0.77 39.01
N GLU A 110 -8.28 1.48 38.46
CA GLU A 110 -9.61 1.64 39.09
C GLU A 110 -10.54 2.52 38.24
N LEU A 111 -11.81 2.08 38.12
CA LEU A 111 -13.03 2.91 37.95
C LEU A 111 -13.26 3.54 36.55
N LEU A 112 -14.36 3.30 35.81
CA LEU A 112 -15.74 2.96 36.16
C LEU A 112 -16.47 2.37 34.93
N LEU A 113 -17.37 1.42 35.22
CA LEU A 113 -18.56 1.12 34.40
C LEU A 113 -19.32 2.41 34.05
N TYR A 114 -19.73 2.56 32.79
CA TYR A 114 -21.13 2.47 32.32
C TYR A 114 -21.16 2.47 30.79
#